data_AF-A0A4R6H5I4-F1
#
_entry.id   AF-A0A4R6H5I4-F1
#
_cell.length_a   1.000
_cell.length_b   1.000
_cell.length_c   1.000
_cell.angle_alpha   90.00
_cell.angle_beta   90.00
_cell.angle_gamma   90.00
#
_symmetry.space_group_name_H-M   'P 1'
#
loop_
_entity.id
_entity.type
_entity.pdbx_description
1 polymer ?
#
loop_
_entity_poly.entity_id
_entity_poly.type
_entity_poly.pdbx_seq_one_letter_code
_entity_poly.pdbx_strand_id
1 'polypeptide(L)'
;MKSILRILTILTLSLSGYGQTDLYCNRKESIIDSMKRAWYPFQVVDSIRFQENNNFIIANINNKPIDFVSSEEQAYRRLASEEPWSESFFNEYKRTEYKDYQAYLSDFRKTSQEWDSLALNENKIANSMDMAVWIQNQTNDTIFFPNQDGSLIAIIESKNKKGNWKPIQYWWFSWCGNSYEDLILPPNNSIQIGLNNQLGGIPTKMRLKVHGRDTLYLSNEFNGKVSIDDFVINYQTRFEMLEDKERISFLDSVHYGLTVFPDPPEIIIIEEENE
;
A
#
# COMPACT_ATOMS: atom_id res chain seq x y z
N MET A 1 -49.91 32.28 4.00
CA MET A 1 -48.71 32.78 3.28
C MET A 1 -47.61 33.12 4.26
N LYS A 2 -46.74 32.15 4.58
CA LYS A 2 -45.38 32.37 5.09
C LYS A 2 -44.58 31.14 4.66
N SER A 3 -43.81 31.29 3.58
CA SER A 3 -42.97 30.23 3.03
C SER A 3 -41.70 30.13 3.88
N ILE A 4 -41.52 28.99 4.53
CA ILE A 4 -40.28 28.64 5.24
C ILE A 4 -39.32 28.11 4.18
N LEU A 5 -38.40 28.98 3.73
CA LEU A 5 -37.27 28.59 2.91
C LEU A 5 -36.21 27.97 3.83
N ARG A 6 -36.19 26.63 3.91
CA ARG A 6 -35.08 25.88 4.53
C ARG A 6 -33.89 25.93 3.58
N ILE A 7 -32.97 26.87 3.82
CA ILE A 7 -31.64 26.83 3.22
C ILE A 7 -30.89 25.73 3.94
N LEU A 8 -30.73 24.59 3.26
CA LEU A 8 -29.86 23.50 3.66
C LEU A 8 -28.43 23.98 3.42
N THR A 9 -27.79 24.52 4.45
CA THR A 9 -26.35 24.78 4.41
C THR A 9 -25.64 23.43 4.46
N ILE A 10 -25.29 22.89 3.30
CA ILE A 10 -24.36 21.77 3.20
C ILE A 10 -23.02 22.32 3.70
N LEU A 11 -22.67 21.98 4.94
CA LEU A 11 -21.33 22.14 5.46
C LEU A 11 -20.46 21.13 4.70
N THR A 12 -19.97 21.50 3.52
CA THR A 12 -18.77 20.86 2.97
C THR A 12 -17.63 21.28 3.88
N LEU A 13 -17.32 20.42 4.85
CA LEU A 13 -16.00 20.37 5.47
C LEU A 13 -15.02 20.01 4.35
N SER A 14 -14.60 21.00 3.57
CA SER A 14 -13.39 20.92 2.79
C SER A 14 -12.24 20.90 3.80
N LEU A 15 -11.85 19.69 4.22
CA LEU A 15 -10.57 19.43 4.86
C LEU A 15 -9.49 19.83 3.85
N SER A 16 -9.12 21.09 3.91
CA SER A 16 -8.24 21.72 2.96
C SER A 16 -6.81 21.54 3.45
N GLY A 17 -6.08 20.56 2.88
CA GLY A 17 -4.63 20.60 2.79
C GLY A 17 -3.82 20.12 3.99
N TYR A 18 -4.37 19.26 4.86
CA TYR A 18 -3.52 18.37 5.66
C TYR A 18 -3.54 17.01 4.98
N GLY A 19 -2.43 16.67 4.32
CA GLY A 19 -2.25 15.38 3.69
C GLY A 19 -2.57 14.28 4.69
N GLN A 20 -3.44 13.36 4.29
CA GLN A 20 -3.78 12.15 5.04
C GLN A 20 -2.54 11.28 5.31
N THR A 21 -1.41 11.56 4.65
CA THR A 21 -0.07 11.06 4.92
C THR A 21 0.41 11.42 6.33
N ASP A 22 0.13 12.62 6.86
CA ASP A 22 0.57 13.05 8.20
C ASP A 22 -0.17 12.34 9.35
N LEU A 23 -1.37 11.81 9.12
CA LEU A 23 -2.11 11.06 10.13
C LEU A 23 -1.47 9.70 10.44
N TYR A 24 -0.67 9.15 9.52
CA TYR A 24 0.02 7.88 9.72
C TYR A 24 1.53 8.03 10.00
N CYS A 25 2.23 9.05 9.48
CA CYS A 25 3.67 9.18 9.74
C CYS A 25 4.04 9.87 11.07
N ASN A 26 3.10 10.55 11.76
CA ASN A 26 3.37 11.16 13.08
C ASN A 26 2.76 10.42 14.28
N ARG A 27 1.98 9.34 14.07
CA ARG A 27 1.79 8.36 15.14
C ARG A 27 3.03 7.47 15.20
N LYS A 28 3.93 7.78 16.13
CA LYS A 28 4.76 6.74 16.76
C LYS A 28 3.81 5.79 17.52
N GLU A 29 3.02 5.00 16.80
CA GLU A 29 2.48 3.77 17.37
C GLU A 29 3.70 2.87 17.60
N SER A 30 4.24 2.92 18.81
CA SER A 30 5.24 1.98 19.27
C SER A 30 4.59 0.62 19.55
N ILE A 31 3.79 0.13 18.60
CA ILE A 31 3.38 -1.26 18.58
C ILE A 31 4.61 -1.98 18.04
N ILE A 32 5.46 -2.44 18.97
CA ILE A 32 6.56 -3.34 18.64
C ILE A 32 5.90 -4.70 18.41
N ASP A 33 5.32 -4.89 17.24
CA ASP A 33 4.93 -6.20 16.78
C ASP A 33 6.17 -7.00 16.37
N SER A 34 6.19 -8.26 16.77
CA SER A 34 7.18 -9.22 16.28
C SER A 34 6.92 -9.63 14.84
N MET A 35 5.65 -9.82 14.46
CA MET A 35 5.21 -9.98 13.07
C MET A 35 5.08 -8.61 12.41
N LYS A 36 5.67 -8.42 11.23
CA LYS A 36 5.68 -7.08 10.61
C LYS A 36 4.35 -6.78 9.91
N ARG A 37 3.90 -5.54 10.01
CA ARG A 37 2.85 -5.02 9.11
C ARG A 37 3.38 -5.03 7.67
N ALA A 38 2.56 -5.50 6.74
CA ALA A 38 2.82 -5.41 5.32
C ALA A 38 2.53 -4.00 4.79
N TRP A 39 3.42 -3.54 3.92
CA TRP A 39 3.28 -2.29 3.17
C TRP A 39 4.10 -2.42 1.89
N TYR A 40 3.43 -2.36 0.74
CA TYR A 40 4.02 -2.55 -0.59
C TYR A 40 3.65 -1.39 -1.52
N PRO A 41 4.32 -0.23 -1.39
CA PRO A 41 4.28 0.80 -2.41
C PRO A 41 4.69 0.20 -3.75
N PHE A 42 4.04 0.63 -4.82
CA PHE A 42 4.16 -0.01 -6.13
C PHE A 42 4.47 0.99 -7.23
N GLN A 43 4.98 0.50 -8.36
CA GLN A 43 5.13 1.25 -9.59
C GLN A 43 4.42 0.50 -10.71
N VAL A 44 3.59 1.20 -11.49
CA VAL A 44 3.04 0.65 -12.73
C VAL A 44 4.06 0.87 -13.85
N VAL A 45 4.31 -0.18 -14.62
CA VAL A 45 5.26 -0.20 -15.72
C VAL A 45 4.53 -0.67 -16.97
N ASP A 46 4.58 0.14 -18.03
CA ASP A 46 3.90 -0.10 -19.32
C ASP A 46 4.64 -1.12 -20.20
N SER A 47 5.01 -2.26 -19.60
CA SER A 47 5.52 -3.43 -20.33
C SER A 47 5.55 -4.66 -19.43
N ILE A 48 5.37 -5.83 -20.04
CA ILE A 48 5.77 -7.12 -19.47
C ILE A 48 7.31 -7.19 -19.47
N ARG A 49 7.89 -7.59 -18.33
CA ARG A 49 9.35 -7.82 -18.21
C ARG A 49 9.77 -9.25 -18.51
N PHE A 50 8.88 -10.23 -18.34
CA PHE A 50 9.19 -11.65 -18.48
C PHE A 50 8.09 -12.32 -19.32
N GLN A 51 8.43 -12.84 -20.50
CA GLN A 51 7.45 -13.49 -21.38
C GLN A 51 7.39 -15.01 -21.21
N GLU A 52 8.38 -15.63 -20.57
CA GLU A 52 8.63 -17.07 -20.76
C GLU A 52 7.81 -18.02 -19.86
N ASN A 53 7.08 -17.54 -18.84
CA ASN A 53 6.59 -18.45 -17.78
C ASN A 53 5.06 -18.44 -17.53
N ASN A 54 4.23 -17.77 -18.34
CA ASN A 54 2.76 -17.62 -18.13
C ASN A 54 2.33 -17.15 -16.71
N ASN A 55 3.29 -16.77 -15.87
CA ASN A 55 3.09 -16.54 -14.45
C ASN A 55 2.66 -15.10 -14.20
N PHE A 56 1.52 -14.95 -13.56
CA PHE A 56 0.92 -13.66 -13.26
C PHE A 56 1.66 -12.89 -12.14
N ILE A 57 2.35 -13.59 -11.23
CA ILE A 57 3.22 -13.00 -10.19
C ILE A 57 4.57 -13.69 -10.22
N ILE A 58 5.62 -12.90 -10.35
CA ILE A 58 7.01 -13.35 -10.48
C ILE A 58 7.86 -12.66 -9.42
N ALA A 59 8.29 -13.43 -8.42
CA ALA A 59 9.28 -12.96 -7.46
C ALA A 59 10.70 -13.26 -7.96
N ASN A 60 11.49 -12.23 -8.25
CA ASN A 60 12.86 -12.40 -8.75
C ASN A 60 13.88 -12.04 -7.67
N ILE A 61 14.51 -13.06 -7.10
CA ILE A 61 15.46 -12.89 -6.00
C ILE A 61 16.83 -12.32 -6.42
N ASN A 62 17.10 -12.29 -7.72
CA ASN A 62 18.38 -11.82 -8.26
C ASN A 62 18.31 -10.33 -8.67
N ASN A 63 17.10 -9.79 -8.81
CA ASN A 63 16.90 -8.40 -9.20
C ASN A 63 16.58 -7.57 -7.98
N LYS A 64 17.36 -6.52 -7.76
CA LYS A 64 17.01 -5.46 -6.82
C LYS A 64 16.15 -4.40 -7.52
N PRO A 65 15.28 -3.69 -6.78
CA PRO A 65 14.69 -2.47 -7.31
C PRO A 65 15.82 -1.48 -7.60
N ILE A 66 15.88 -1.00 -8.84
CA ILE A 66 16.80 0.03 -9.31
C ILE A 66 15.95 1.07 -10.01
N ASP A 67 16.17 2.34 -9.71
CA ASP A 67 15.38 3.48 -10.21
C ASP A 67 13.86 3.27 -10.00
N PHE A 68 13.51 2.55 -8.93
CA PHE A 68 12.12 2.26 -8.58
C PHE A 68 11.50 3.51 -7.96
N VAL A 69 10.47 4.04 -8.63
CA VAL A 69 9.73 5.24 -8.20
C VAL A 69 8.34 4.81 -7.76
N SER A 70 8.16 4.65 -6.45
CA SER A 70 6.89 4.18 -5.89
C SER A 70 5.75 5.20 -6.08
N SER A 71 4.52 4.71 -6.03
CA SER A 71 3.28 5.50 -5.96
C SER A 71 3.33 6.60 -4.89
N GLU A 72 3.84 6.28 -3.70
CA GLU A 72 4.04 7.24 -2.61
C GLU A 72 5.08 8.31 -2.96
N GLU A 73 6.23 7.90 -3.51
CA GLU A 73 7.23 8.85 -3.99
C GLU A 73 6.63 9.80 -5.04
N GLN A 74 5.88 9.27 -6.00
CA GLN A 74 5.21 10.08 -7.04
C GLN A 74 4.19 11.06 -6.42
N ALA A 75 3.45 10.63 -5.40
CA ALA A 75 2.51 11.48 -4.68
C ALA A 75 3.23 12.65 -3.98
N TYR A 76 4.33 12.38 -3.28
CA TYR A 76 5.13 13.43 -2.63
C TYR A 76 5.77 14.38 -3.64
N ARG A 77 6.33 13.86 -4.74
CA ARG A 77 6.88 14.70 -5.82
C ARG A 77 5.83 15.63 -6.42
N ARG A 78 4.60 15.13 -6.63
CA ARG A 78 3.49 15.93 -7.13
C ARG A 78 3.15 17.05 -6.15
N LEU A 79 2.99 16.75 -4.85
CA LEU A 79 2.70 17.73 -3.81
C LEU A 79 3.81 18.78 -3.69
N ALA A 80 5.08 18.37 -3.77
CA ALA A 80 6.22 19.28 -3.72
C ALA A 80 6.25 20.24 -4.93
N SER A 81 5.79 19.77 -6.09
CA SER A 81 5.72 20.55 -7.34
C SER A 81 4.48 21.43 -7.48
N GLU A 82 3.56 21.42 -6.50
CA GLU A 82 2.42 22.32 -6.53
C GLU A 82 2.87 23.79 -6.47
N GLU A 83 2.10 24.67 -7.11
CA GLU A 83 2.32 26.10 -7.07
C GLU A 83 1.50 26.73 -5.93
N PRO A 84 2.03 27.72 -5.21
CA PRO A 84 1.26 28.41 -4.19
C PRO A 84 0.10 29.16 -4.84
N TRP A 85 -0.94 29.43 -4.04
CA TRP A 85 -2.00 30.36 -4.45
C TRP A 85 -1.42 31.70 -4.84
N SER A 86 -2.00 32.33 -5.87
CA SER A 86 -1.67 33.72 -6.17
C SER A 86 -2.07 34.62 -5.00
N GLU A 87 -1.42 35.78 -4.89
CA GLU A 87 -1.76 36.76 -3.85
C GLU A 87 -3.22 37.21 -3.95
N SER A 88 -3.75 37.37 -5.17
CA SER A 88 -5.15 37.72 -5.39
C SER A 88 -6.10 36.66 -4.85
N PHE A 89 -5.84 35.38 -5.16
CA PHE A 89 -6.63 34.26 -4.69
C PHE A 89 -6.52 34.10 -3.17
N PHE A 90 -5.32 34.23 -2.61
CA PHE A 90 -5.11 34.21 -1.16
C PHE A 90 -5.91 35.33 -0.46
N ASN A 91 -5.93 36.55 -1.00
CA ASN A 91 -6.67 37.65 -0.39
C ASN A 91 -8.19 37.48 -0.50
N GLU A 92 -8.69 36.83 -1.55
CA GLU A 92 -10.12 36.52 -1.73
C GLU A 92 -10.57 35.39 -0.78
N TYR A 93 -9.76 34.35 -0.62
CA TYR A 93 -10.07 33.14 0.15
C TYR A 93 -9.22 32.99 1.42
N LYS A 94 -8.80 34.12 2.00
CA LYS A 94 -7.84 34.14 3.10
C LYS A 94 -8.31 33.27 4.25
N ARG A 95 -7.49 32.27 4.59
CA ARG A 95 -7.72 31.46 5.78
C ARG A 95 -7.33 32.23 7.03
N THR A 96 -8.10 32.04 8.10
CA THR A 96 -7.88 32.73 9.37
C THR A 96 -6.57 32.34 10.06
N GLU A 97 -5.99 31.19 9.69
CA GLU A 97 -4.70 30.73 10.23
C GLU A 97 -3.49 31.57 9.79
N TYR A 98 -3.58 32.28 8.65
CA TYR A 98 -2.45 33.06 8.11
C TYR A 98 -2.63 34.56 8.34
N LYS A 99 -1.62 35.20 8.94
CA LYS A 99 -1.62 36.66 9.17
C LYS A 99 -1.66 37.45 7.86
N ASP A 100 -0.90 37.03 6.86
CA ASP A 100 -0.77 37.66 5.55
C ASP A 100 -0.26 36.65 4.51
N TYR A 101 -0.19 37.08 3.25
CA TYR A 101 0.24 36.24 2.13
C TYR A 101 1.70 35.77 2.27
N GLN A 102 2.56 36.56 2.91
CA GLN A 102 3.97 36.19 3.11
C GLN A 102 4.11 35.06 4.15
N ALA A 103 3.31 35.09 5.21
CA ALA A 103 3.23 33.99 6.17
C ALA A 103 2.77 32.69 5.50
N TYR A 104 1.74 32.76 4.64
CA TYR A 104 1.29 31.62 3.83
C TYR A 104 2.40 31.10 2.89
N LEU A 105 3.06 31.98 2.13
CA LEU A 105 4.14 31.57 1.22
C LEU A 105 5.31 30.92 1.94
N SER A 106 5.66 31.42 3.13
CA SER A 106 6.72 30.84 3.94
C SER A 106 6.37 29.42 4.40
N ASP A 107 5.13 29.22 4.86
CA ASP A 107 4.64 27.91 5.29
C ASP A 107 4.55 26.93 4.12
N PHE A 108 3.95 27.37 3.00
CA PHE A 108 3.87 26.60 1.77
C PHE A 108 5.23 26.09 1.28
N ARG A 109 6.24 26.98 1.24
CA ARG A 109 7.60 26.60 0.83
C ARG A 109 8.23 25.57 1.78
N LYS A 110 7.98 25.72 3.08
CA LYS A 110 8.47 24.76 4.07
C LYS A 110 7.82 23.40 3.85
N THR A 111 6.50 23.35 3.68
CA THR A 111 5.76 22.11 3.41
C THR A 111 6.18 21.45 2.10
N SER A 112 6.40 22.23 1.02
CA SER A 112 6.93 21.72 -0.25
C SER A 112 8.32 21.08 -0.06
N GLN A 113 9.22 21.68 0.74
CA GLN A 113 10.52 21.09 1.07
C GLN A 113 10.41 19.81 1.91
N GLU A 114 9.43 19.74 2.82
CA GLU A 114 9.13 18.53 3.59
C GLU A 114 8.66 17.40 2.66
N TRP A 115 7.78 17.69 1.68
CA TRP A 115 7.36 16.71 0.67
C TRP A 115 8.52 16.23 -0.21
N ASP A 116 9.40 17.12 -0.66
CA ASP A 116 10.61 16.71 -1.40
C ASP A 116 11.50 15.77 -0.57
N SER A 117 11.65 16.07 0.72
CA SER A 117 12.45 15.24 1.63
C SER A 117 11.82 13.86 1.83
N LEU A 118 10.49 13.79 1.93
CA LEU A 118 9.75 12.53 2.01
C LEU A 118 9.86 11.72 0.71
N ALA A 119 9.75 12.36 -0.46
CA ALA A 119 9.96 11.69 -1.75
C ALA A 119 11.36 11.05 -1.84
N LEU A 120 12.41 11.76 -1.42
CA LEU A 120 13.77 11.22 -1.40
C LEU A 120 13.93 10.05 -0.42
N ASN A 121 13.26 10.12 0.73
CA ASN A 121 13.27 9.03 1.71
C ASN A 121 12.56 7.78 1.16
N GLU A 122 11.38 7.94 0.55
CA GLU A 122 10.67 6.82 -0.07
C GLU A 122 11.48 6.19 -1.19
N ASN A 123 12.10 7.01 -2.05
CA ASN A 123 13.00 6.51 -3.09
C ASN A 123 14.12 5.64 -2.49
N LYS A 124 14.76 6.12 -1.41
CA LYS A 124 15.83 5.40 -0.73
C LYS A 124 15.34 4.08 -0.13
N ILE A 125 14.19 4.08 0.55
CA ILE A 125 13.60 2.87 1.13
C ILE A 125 13.30 1.85 0.03
N ALA A 126 12.61 2.30 -1.01
CA ALA A 126 12.13 1.45 -2.08
C ALA A 126 13.28 0.79 -2.85
N ASN A 127 14.38 1.52 -3.08
CA ASN A 127 15.60 1.01 -3.73
C ASN A 127 16.56 0.29 -2.76
N SER A 128 16.24 0.22 -1.46
CA SER A 128 17.03 -0.54 -0.46
C SER A 128 16.54 -1.97 -0.24
N MET A 129 15.39 -2.34 -0.80
CA MET A 129 14.77 -3.64 -0.61
C MET A 129 15.63 -4.78 -1.19
N ASP A 130 15.52 -5.97 -0.59
CA ASP A 130 16.32 -7.14 -0.99
C ASP A 130 16.04 -7.59 -2.43
N MET A 131 14.78 -7.51 -2.88
CA MET A 131 14.36 -7.95 -4.21
C MET A 131 13.23 -7.13 -4.82
N ALA A 132 13.10 -7.25 -6.14
CA ALA A 132 11.96 -6.77 -6.92
C ALA A 132 11.00 -7.93 -7.24
N VAL A 133 9.72 -7.69 -7.00
CA VAL A 133 8.63 -8.58 -7.42
C VAL A 133 7.86 -7.89 -8.54
N TRP A 134 7.55 -8.66 -9.57
CA TRP A 134 6.80 -8.22 -10.74
C TRP A 134 5.47 -8.94 -10.78
N ILE A 135 4.37 -8.19 -10.85
CA ILE A 135 3.02 -8.72 -11.08
C ILE A 135 2.66 -8.32 -12.49
N GLN A 136 2.38 -9.27 -13.37
CA GLN A 136 2.30 -9.04 -14.80
C GLN A 136 0.96 -9.52 -15.33
N ASN A 137 0.22 -8.62 -15.98
CA ASN A 137 -1.00 -9.01 -16.65
C ASN A 137 -0.71 -9.52 -18.06
N GLN A 138 -0.59 -10.83 -18.16
CA GLN A 138 -0.41 -11.54 -19.44
C GLN A 138 -1.75 -11.96 -20.07
N THR A 139 -2.87 -11.60 -19.45
CA THR A 139 -4.20 -11.90 -19.98
C THR A 139 -4.62 -10.86 -21.02
N ASN A 140 -5.73 -11.12 -21.71
CA ASN A 140 -6.34 -10.16 -22.65
C ASN A 140 -7.33 -9.20 -21.96
N ASP A 141 -7.51 -9.30 -20.64
CA ASP A 141 -8.44 -8.47 -19.87
C ASP A 141 -7.72 -7.63 -18.82
N THR A 142 -8.39 -6.60 -18.32
CA THR A 142 -7.88 -5.73 -17.25
C THR A 142 -8.08 -6.38 -15.89
N ILE A 143 -7.05 -6.33 -15.05
CA ILE A 143 -7.11 -6.87 -13.69
C ILE A 143 -7.09 -5.73 -12.68
N PHE A 144 -7.94 -5.86 -11.65
CA PHE A 144 -8.12 -4.87 -10.60
C PHE A 144 -7.53 -5.41 -9.31
N PHE A 145 -6.61 -4.64 -8.73
CA PHE A 145 -6.04 -4.91 -7.41
C PHE A 145 -6.52 -3.87 -6.42
N PRO A 146 -7.24 -4.27 -5.38
CA PRO A 146 -7.50 -3.38 -4.26
C PRO A 146 -6.16 -2.90 -3.66
N ASN A 147 -6.06 -1.60 -3.42
CA ASN A 147 -4.91 -0.99 -2.78
C ASN A 147 -5.36 -0.02 -1.68
N GLN A 148 -4.49 0.18 -0.69
CA GLN A 148 -4.72 1.09 0.42
C GLN A 148 -3.63 2.15 0.49
N ASP A 149 -4.01 3.42 0.47
CA ASP A 149 -3.12 4.57 0.57
C ASP A 149 -1.87 4.46 -0.35
N GLY A 150 -2.05 3.96 -1.58
CA GLY A 150 -0.96 3.77 -2.54
C GLY A 150 -0.14 2.49 -2.37
N SER A 151 -0.60 1.57 -1.52
CA SER A 151 0.09 0.32 -1.17
C SER A 151 -0.71 -0.90 -1.61
N LEU A 152 -0.07 -1.84 -2.29
CA LEU A 152 -0.72 -3.07 -2.74
C LEU A 152 -1.00 -3.97 -1.53
N ILE A 153 -2.24 -4.43 -1.39
CA ILE A 153 -2.65 -5.30 -0.30
C ILE A 153 -2.08 -6.70 -0.54
N ALA A 154 -1.00 -7.01 0.15
CA ALA A 154 -0.31 -8.28 0.05
C ALA A 154 0.33 -8.66 1.40
N ILE A 155 0.66 -9.94 1.58
CA ILE A 155 1.48 -10.41 2.70
C ILE A 155 2.47 -11.48 2.24
N ILE A 156 3.57 -11.65 2.96
CA ILE A 156 4.46 -12.81 2.81
C ILE A 156 3.98 -13.94 3.71
N GLU A 157 3.99 -15.14 3.14
CA GLU A 157 3.93 -16.39 3.88
C GLU A 157 5.28 -17.10 3.84
N SER A 158 5.60 -17.83 4.91
CA SER A 158 6.76 -18.72 4.98
C SER A 158 6.33 -20.12 5.37
N LYS A 159 7.04 -21.14 4.87
CA LYS A 159 6.95 -22.49 5.44
C LYS A 159 7.48 -22.47 6.88
N ASN A 160 6.77 -23.12 7.80
CA ASN A 160 7.25 -23.34 9.16
C ASN A 160 8.08 -24.64 9.23
N LYS A 161 8.56 -25.01 10.43
CA LYS A 161 9.33 -26.26 10.65
C LYS A 161 8.61 -27.55 10.22
N LYS A 162 7.29 -27.52 10.07
CA LYS A 162 6.46 -28.66 9.62
C LYS A 162 6.19 -28.61 8.10
N GLY A 163 6.75 -27.63 7.39
CA GLY A 163 6.52 -27.43 5.96
C GLY A 163 5.21 -26.71 5.62
N ASN A 164 4.44 -26.28 6.62
CA ASN A 164 3.15 -25.62 6.39
C ASN A 164 3.34 -24.12 6.16
N TRP A 165 2.65 -23.56 5.17
CA TRP A 165 2.56 -22.13 4.95
C TRP A 165 1.91 -21.42 6.14
N LYS A 166 2.55 -20.35 6.60
CA LYS A 166 2.04 -19.46 7.64
C LYS A 166 2.36 -18.01 7.29
N PRO A 167 1.45 -17.07 7.57
CA PRO A 167 1.74 -15.65 7.44
C PRO A 167 2.90 -15.29 8.37
N ILE A 168 3.81 -14.47 7.85
CA ILE A 168 4.86 -13.81 8.62
C ILE A 168 4.74 -12.28 8.59
N GLN A 169 3.65 -11.81 7.99
CA GLN A 169 3.18 -10.44 7.98
C GLN A 169 1.68 -10.42 8.07
N TYR A 170 1.14 -9.27 8.45
CA TYR A 170 -0.29 -8.99 8.45
C TYR A 170 -0.58 -7.70 7.69
N TRP A 171 -1.77 -7.59 7.12
CA TRP A 171 -2.27 -6.33 6.58
C TRP A 171 -3.17 -5.64 7.60
N TRP A 172 -3.07 -4.31 7.70
CA TRP A 172 -3.97 -3.49 8.51
C TRP A 172 -4.79 -2.57 7.63
N PHE A 173 -6.09 -2.85 7.61
CA PHE A 173 -7.12 -2.12 6.92
C PHE A 173 -7.46 -0.79 7.60
N SER A 174 -7.45 0.29 6.82
CA SER A 174 -7.91 1.61 7.26
C SER A 174 -9.36 1.54 7.75
N TRP A 175 -9.68 2.31 8.78
CA TRP A 175 -11.06 2.44 9.26
C TRP A 175 -11.90 3.36 8.37
N CYS A 176 -11.24 4.19 7.55
CA CYS A 176 -11.91 5.16 6.70
C CYS A 176 -11.91 4.70 5.25
N GLY A 177 -13.09 4.68 4.63
CA GLY A 177 -13.26 4.20 3.25
C GLY A 177 -12.57 5.04 2.17
N ASN A 178 -12.02 6.21 2.51
CA ASN A 178 -11.30 7.07 1.56
C ASN A 178 -9.86 6.61 1.29
N SER A 179 -9.36 5.64 2.06
CA SER A 179 -8.02 5.08 1.89
C SER A 179 -7.92 4.08 0.73
N TYR A 180 -9.00 3.86 0.01
CA TYR A 180 -9.27 2.62 -0.72
C TYR A 180 -9.52 2.88 -2.20
N GLU A 181 -8.68 2.29 -3.06
CA GLU A 181 -8.76 2.44 -4.51
C GLU A 181 -8.49 1.11 -5.23
N ASP A 182 -8.96 0.99 -6.47
CA ASP A 182 -8.58 -0.10 -7.36
C ASP A 182 -7.38 0.34 -8.21
N LEU A 183 -6.27 -0.38 -8.09
CA LEU A 183 -5.17 -0.32 -9.04
C LEU A 183 -5.56 -1.08 -10.30
N ILE A 184 -5.65 -0.37 -11.41
CA ILE A 184 -6.00 -0.91 -12.71
C ILE A 184 -4.73 -1.40 -13.42
N LEU A 185 -4.66 -2.69 -13.73
CA LEU A 185 -3.56 -3.28 -14.49
C LEU A 185 -4.06 -3.74 -15.87
N PRO A 186 -3.85 -2.96 -16.94
CA PRO A 186 -4.24 -3.34 -18.30
C PRO A 186 -3.49 -4.58 -18.81
N PRO A 187 -3.99 -5.24 -19.87
CA PRO A 187 -3.25 -6.26 -20.60
C PRO A 187 -1.84 -5.79 -20.99
N ASN A 188 -0.86 -6.67 -20.83
CA ASN A 188 0.56 -6.45 -21.14
C ASN A 188 1.29 -5.40 -20.29
N ASN A 189 0.72 -5.02 -19.16
CA ASN A 189 1.37 -4.14 -18.19
C ASN A 189 1.84 -4.93 -16.95
N SER A 190 2.76 -4.33 -16.21
CA SER A 190 3.27 -4.90 -14.97
C SER A 190 3.20 -3.91 -13.81
N ILE A 191 3.11 -4.44 -12.60
CA ILE A 191 3.36 -3.73 -11.35
C ILE A 191 4.70 -4.23 -10.81
N GLN A 192 5.53 -3.31 -10.35
CA GLN A 192 6.74 -3.62 -9.59
C GLN A 192 6.52 -3.24 -8.13
N ILE A 193 6.95 -4.11 -7.22
CA ILE A 193 7.07 -3.80 -5.78
C ILE A 193 8.44 -4.24 -5.27
N GLY A 194 8.91 -3.59 -4.20
CA GLY A 194 10.09 -3.99 -3.45
C GLY A 194 9.73 -4.90 -2.28
N LEU A 195 10.58 -5.88 -1.98
CA LEU A 195 10.35 -6.85 -0.90
C LEU A 195 11.64 -7.20 -0.15
N ASN A 196 11.56 -7.35 1.17
CA ASN A 196 12.63 -7.90 2.00
C ASN A 196 12.39 -9.39 2.25
N ASN A 197 13.36 -10.23 1.90
CA ASN A 197 13.32 -11.67 2.14
C ASN A 197 14.35 -12.11 3.20
N GLN A 198 15.15 -11.19 3.75
CA GLN A 198 16.11 -11.44 4.82
C GLN A 198 15.59 -10.92 6.18
N LEU A 199 14.46 -11.47 6.65
CA LEU A 199 13.79 -11.00 7.88
C LEU A 199 14.42 -11.57 9.17
N GLY A 200 15.28 -12.59 9.06
CA GLY A 200 16.00 -13.16 10.19
C GLY A 200 17.12 -14.12 9.77
N GLY A 201 17.41 -15.11 10.62
CA GLY A 201 18.54 -16.02 10.44
C GLY A 201 18.17 -17.43 9.93
N ILE A 202 16.90 -17.82 9.97
CA ILE A 202 16.45 -19.19 9.70
C ILE A 202 16.05 -19.31 8.23
N PRO A 203 16.77 -20.10 7.40
CA PRO A 203 16.42 -20.30 6.00
C PRO A 203 15.06 -20.98 5.84
N THR A 204 14.29 -20.54 4.84
CA THR A 204 12.95 -21.06 4.55
C THR A 204 12.54 -20.79 3.10
N LYS A 205 11.41 -21.38 2.70
CA LYS A 205 10.68 -21.02 1.48
C LYS A 205 9.59 -20.00 1.83
N MET A 206 9.47 -18.99 0.98
CA MET A 206 8.51 -17.90 1.08
C MET A 206 7.65 -17.85 -0.18
N ARG A 207 6.49 -17.22 -0.07
CA ARG A 207 5.67 -16.79 -1.21
C ARG A 207 4.95 -15.49 -0.86
N LEU A 208 4.64 -14.70 -1.87
CA LEU A 208 3.80 -13.54 -1.74
C LEU A 208 2.34 -13.95 -1.99
N LYS A 209 1.44 -13.52 -1.13
CA LYS A 209 0.00 -13.61 -1.32
C LYS A 209 -0.53 -12.21 -1.57
N VAL A 210 -1.12 -11.99 -2.73
CA VAL A 210 -1.64 -10.69 -3.18
C VAL A 210 -3.15 -10.75 -3.25
N HIS A 211 -3.79 -9.71 -2.73
CA HIS A 211 -5.24 -9.55 -2.76
C HIS A 211 -5.67 -9.00 -4.12
N GLY A 212 -6.44 -9.81 -4.87
CA GLY A 212 -7.19 -9.37 -6.03
C GLY A 212 -8.63 -9.04 -5.65
N ARG A 213 -9.36 -8.39 -6.57
CA ARG A 213 -10.76 -7.99 -6.33
C ARG A 213 -11.69 -9.16 -5.98
N ASP A 214 -11.49 -10.29 -6.64
CA ASP A 214 -12.34 -11.48 -6.58
C ASP A 214 -11.56 -12.77 -6.33
N THR A 215 -10.23 -12.70 -6.31
CA THR A 215 -9.34 -13.84 -6.17
C THR A 215 -8.11 -13.50 -5.32
N LEU A 216 -7.42 -14.53 -4.83
CA LEU A 216 -6.10 -14.40 -4.22
C LEU A 216 -5.05 -14.96 -5.17
N TYR A 217 -4.04 -14.13 -5.45
CA TYR A 217 -2.92 -14.52 -6.29
C TYR A 217 -1.73 -14.91 -5.42
N LEU A 218 -1.07 -16.01 -5.76
CA LEU A 218 0.13 -16.49 -5.07
C LEU A 218 1.34 -16.41 -5.99
N SER A 219 2.46 -15.88 -5.52
CA SER A 219 3.72 -15.98 -6.27
C SER A 219 4.23 -17.42 -6.29
N ASN A 220 5.18 -17.67 -7.20
CA ASN A 220 6.10 -18.79 -7.10
C ASN A 220 6.85 -18.81 -5.75
N GLU A 221 7.34 -19.99 -5.36
CA GLU A 221 8.15 -20.11 -4.15
C GLU A 221 9.52 -19.46 -4.34
N PHE A 222 9.96 -18.67 -3.36
CA PHE A 222 11.30 -18.10 -3.33
C PHE A 222 12.02 -18.38 -2.01
N ASN A 223 13.35 -18.30 -2.03
CA ASN A 223 14.15 -18.49 -0.83
C ASN A 223 14.17 -17.22 0.01
N GLY A 224 14.18 -17.37 1.33
CA GLY A 224 14.35 -16.26 2.27
C GLY A 224 14.81 -16.74 3.65
N LYS A 225 14.84 -15.82 4.60
CA LYS A 225 15.15 -16.09 6.00
C LYS A 225 14.15 -15.39 6.92
N VAL A 226 13.79 -16.08 8.00
CA VAL A 226 12.88 -15.60 9.04
C VAL A 226 13.48 -15.69 10.43
N SER A 227 12.90 -14.98 11.37
CA SER A 227 12.98 -15.23 12.81
C SER A 227 11.78 -16.08 13.25
N ILE A 228 11.87 -16.70 14.43
CA ILE A 228 10.71 -17.35 15.06
C ILE A 228 9.63 -16.31 15.38
N ASP A 229 10.06 -15.10 15.73
CA ASP A 229 9.21 -14.00 16.13
C ASP A 229 8.36 -13.47 14.97
N ASP A 230 8.79 -13.66 13.72
CA ASP A 230 8.02 -13.25 12.54
C ASP A 230 6.65 -13.96 12.44
N PHE A 231 6.50 -15.13 13.10
CA PHE A 231 5.23 -15.88 13.14
C PHE A 231 4.32 -15.48 14.33
N VAL A 232 4.77 -14.57 15.18
CA VAL A 232 4.08 -14.20 16.42
C VAL A 232 3.47 -12.82 16.22
N ILE A 233 2.14 -12.76 16.30
CA ILE A 233 1.41 -11.50 16.43
C ILE A 233 1.28 -11.15 17.91
N ASN A 234 1.51 -9.89 18.29
CA ASN A 234 1.42 -9.52 19.69
C ASN A 234 -0.06 -9.57 20.18
N TYR A 235 -0.25 -9.58 21.50
CA TYR A 235 -1.60 -9.69 22.08
C TYR A 235 -2.50 -8.49 21.72
N GLN A 236 -1.96 -7.28 21.69
CA GLN A 236 -2.72 -6.06 21.41
C GLN A 236 -3.23 -6.05 19.97
N THR A 237 -2.35 -6.29 19.01
CA THR A 237 -2.68 -6.41 17.59
C THR A 237 -3.69 -7.55 17.41
N ARG A 238 -3.47 -8.71 18.05
CA ARG A 238 -4.44 -9.82 18.06
C ARG A 238 -5.81 -9.40 18.63
N PHE A 239 -5.82 -8.62 19.71
CA PHE A 239 -7.04 -8.15 20.35
C PHE A 239 -7.81 -7.21 19.41
N GLU A 240 -7.10 -6.30 18.73
CA GLU A 240 -7.67 -5.44 17.69
C GLU A 240 -8.22 -6.26 16.51
N MET A 241 -7.56 -7.38 16.12
CA MET A 241 -8.13 -8.31 15.13
C MET A 241 -9.46 -8.92 15.59
N LEU A 242 -9.61 -9.18 16.89
CA LEU A 242 -10.76 -9.89 17.45
C LEU A 242 -11.94 -8.96 17.72
N GLU A 243 -11.67 -7.73 18.15
CA GLU A 243 -12.70 -6.71 18.39
C GLU A 243 -13.20 -6.07 17.10
N ASP A 244 -12.31 -5.85 16.12
CA ASP A 244 -12.64 -5.26 14.83
C ASP A 244 -12.22 -6.22 13.72
N LYS A 245 -13.03 -7.28 13.55
CA LYS A 245 -12.78 -8.44 12.66
C LYS A 245 -12.49 -8.08 11.20
N GLU A 246 -12.68 -6.83 10.81
CA GLU A 246 -12.47 -6.31 9.46
C GLU A 246 -11.17 -5.49 9.31
N ARG A 247 -10.46 -5.18 10.41
CA ARG A 247 -9.29 -4.29 10.36
C ARG A 247 -7.96 -4.97 10.11
N ILE A 248 -7.82 -6.26 10.39
CA ILE A 248 -6.54 -6.95 10.24
C ILE A 248 -6.77 -8.27 9.50
N SER A 249 -5.94 -8.54 8.50
CA SER A 249 -6.11 -9.70 7.65
C SER A 249 -4.78 -10.37 7.31
N PHE A 250 -4.83 -11.70 7.25
CA PHE A 250 -3.79 -12.55 6.65
C PHE A 250 -4.13 -12.89 5.19
N LEU A 251 -5.06 -12.13 4.61
CA LEU A 251 -5.62 -12.27 3.27
C LEU A 251 -6.22 -13.66 3.05
N ASP A 252 -6.92 -14.20 4.05
CA ASP A 252 -7.65 -15.46 3.93
C ASP A 252 -9.02 -15.28 3.24
N SER A 253 -9.37 -14.05 2.87
CA SER A 253 -10.57 -13.70 2.09
C SER A 253 -10.31 -12.51 1.16
N VAL A 254 -11.11 -12.38 0.10
CA VAL A 254 -11.06 -11.28 -0.89
C VAL A 254 -11.87 -10.05 -0.45
N HIS A 255 -12.15 -9.89 0.85
CA HIS A 255 -13.00 -8.80 1.34
C HIS A 255 -12.22 -7.59 1.80
N TYR A 256 -12.76 -6.41 1.47
CA TYR A 256 -12.16 -5.12 1.79
C TYR A 256 -13.17 -4.25 2.54
N GLY A 257 -13.08 -4.23 3.87
CA GLY A 257 -13.86 -3.33 4.73
C GLY A 257 -15.38 -3.47 4.66
N LEU A 258 -15.92 -4.66 4.34
CA LEU A 258 -17.36 -4.92 4.30
C LEU A 258 -17.76 -6.14 5.15
N THR A 259 -18.77 -5.93 5.99
CA THR A 259 -19.34 -6.81 7.05
C THR A 259 -20.04 -8.10 6.60
N VAL A 260 -19.83 -8.56 5.37
CA VAL A 260 -20.51 -9.78 4.88
C VAL A 260 -19.48 -10.88 4.68
N PHE A 261 -19.75 -12.08 5.18
CA PHE A 261 -18.95 -13.29 4.95
C PHE A 261 -19.58 -14.09 3.80
N PRO A 262 -19.09 -13.99 2.55
CA PRO A 262 -19.48 -14.92 1.51
C PRO A 262 -18.50 -16.11 1.44
N ASP A 263 -18.74 -16.97 0.47
CA ASP A 263 -17.95 -18.15 0.16
C ASP A 263 -16.44 -17.86 0.07
N PRO A 264 -15.58 -18.83 0.39
CA PRO A 264 -14.14 -18.67 0.30
C PRO A 264 -13.74 -18.27 -1.14
N PRO A 265 -12.81 -17.32 -1.30
CA PRO A 265 -12.39 -16.88 -2.63
C PRO A 265 -11.77 -18.01 -3.44
N GLU A 266 -11.87 -17.89 -4.76
CA GLU A 266 -11.04 -18.70 -5.64
C GLU A 266 -9.57 -18.38 -5.38
N ILE A 267 -8.76 -19.40 -5.12
CA ILE A 267 -7.32 -19.26 -4.94
C ILE A 267 -6.67 -19.68 -6.24
N ILE A 268 -6.04 -18.73 -6.93
CA ILE A 268 -5.28 -19.01 -8.13
C ILE A 268 -3.82 -19.26 -7.72
N ILE A 269 -3.43 -20.53 -7.71
CA ILE A 269 -2.04 -20.93 -7.55
C ILE A 269 -1.35 -20.71 -8.89
N ILE A 270 -0.38 -19.81 -8.91
CA ILE A 270 0.45 -19.55 -10.08
C ILE A 270 1.63 -20.52 -9.97
N GLU A 271 1.48 -21.73 -10.50
CA GLU A 271 2.52 -22.77 -10.47
C GLU A 271 3.56 -22.54 -11.58
N GLU A 272 4.83 -22.85 -11.31
CA GLU A 272 5.81 -23.11 -12.36
C GLU A 272 5.36 -24.39 -13.09
N GLU A 273 5.04 -24.31 -14.38
CA GLU A 273 5.11 -25.49 -15.23
C GLU A 273 6.57 -25.95 -15.22
N ASN A 274 6.84 -27.03 -14.49
CA ASN A 274 8.12 -27.72 -14.56
C ASN A 274 8.23 -28.33 -15.97
N GLU A 275 8.99 -27.71 -16.85
CA GLU A 275 9.56 -28.38 -18.04
C GLU A 275 10.59 -29.44 -17.65
#